data_AF-A0A6J4QR02-F1
#
_entry.id   AF-A0A6J4QR02-F1
#
_cell.length_a   1.000
_cell.length_b   1.000
_cell.length_c   1.000
_cell.angle_alpha   90.00
_cell.angle_beta   90.00
_cell.angle_gamma   90.00
#
_symmetry.space_group_name_H-M   'P 1'
#
loop_
_entity.id
_entity.type
_entity.pdbx_description
1 polymer ?
#
loop_
_entity_poly.entity_id
_entity_poly.type
_entity_poly.pdbx_seq_one_letter_code
_entity_poly.pdbx_strand_id
1 'polypeptide(L)'
;MATKCAAITLGGSPCKGLVRPGNEYCPAHDPARQEARRRAASKAGKSKPGRELTEAKRDILEVIKGVREETIDRPVGAVVFQGYNTLLKALDVERRWRETYELEARLEELEEALGHKDRERGNGSTG
;
A
#
# COMPACT_ATOMS: atom_id res chain seq x y z
N MET A 1 -33.84 -6.22 -14.82
CA MET A 1 -33.77 -6.41 -13.35
C MET A 1 -32.30 -6.49 -12.95
N ALA A 2 -31.86 -5.77 -11.92
CA ALA A 2 -30.49 -5.90 -11.44
C ALA A 2 -30.37 -7.21 -10.64
N THR A 3 -29.60 -8.16 -11.16
CA THR A 3 -29.36 -9.47 -10.52
C THR A 3 -28.41 -9.29 -9.34
N LYS A 4 -28.61 -10.09 -8.29
CA LYS A 4 -27.72 -10.13 -7.11
C LYS A 4 -26.54 -11.05 -7.39
N CYS A 5 -25.41 -10.79 -6.75
CA CYS A 5 -24.20 -11.57 -6.89
C CYS A 5 -24.37 -12.99 -6.31
N ALA A 6 -23.90 -14.01 -7.04
CA ALA A 6 -23.94 -15.40 -6.59
C ALA A 6 -22.90 -15.76 -5.50
N ALA A 7 -21.95 -14.88 -5.19
CA ALA A 7 -20.86 -15.18 -4.26
C ALA A 7 -21.29 -15.17 -2.78
N ILE A 8 -20.67 -16.05 -1.99
CA ILE A 8 -20.69 -15.99 -0.53
C ILE A 8 -19.48 -15.19 -0.05
N THR A 9 -19.72 -14.22 0.83
CA THR A 9 -18.66 -13.40 1.44
C THR A 9 -17.81 -14.22 2.41
N LEU A 10 -16.62 -13.72 2.76
CA LEU A 10 -15.73 -14.37 3.74
C LEU A 10 -16.42 -14.61 5.10
N GLY A 11 -17.40 -13.76 5.47
CA GLY A 11 -18.21 -13.92 6.68
C GLY A 11 -19.36 -14.93 6.55
N GLY A 12 -19.41 -15.74 5.49
CA GLY A 12 -20.42 -16.78 5.28
C GLY A 12 -21.79 -16.28 4.79
N SER A 13 -21.96 -14.97 4.61
CA SER A 13 -23.24 -14.38 4.18
C SER A 13 -23.29 -14.15 2.65
N PRO A 14 -24.46 -14.23 2.00
CA PRO A 14 -24.61 -13.93 0.57
C PRO A 14 -24.20 -12.49 0.23
N CYS A 15 -23.48 -12.32 -0.88
CA CYS A 15 -23.06 -11.00 -1.34
C CYS A 15 -24.27 -10.15 -1.77
N LYS A 16 -24.39 -8.95 -1.17
CA LYS A 16 -25.44 -7.98 -1.50
C LYS A 16 -25.14 -7.13 -2.75
N GLY A 17 -24.03 -7.40 -3.43
CA GLY A 17 -23.58 -6.62 -4.59
C GLY A 17 -24.47 -6.83 -5.82
N LEU A 18 -24.65 -5.76 -6.59
CA LEU A 18 -25.39 -5.79 -7.84
C LEU A 18 -24.51 -6.28 -9.00
N VAL A 19 -25.13 -7.05 -9.88
CA VAL A 19 -24.50 -7.65 -11.05
C VAL A 19 -24.93 -6.91 -12.30
N ARG A 20 -23.98 -6.73 -13.24
CA ARG A 20 -24.27 -6.17 -14.56
C ARG A 20 -25.02 -7.20 -15.41
N PRO A 21 -25.90 -6.78 -16.33
CA PRO A 21 -26.55 -7.72 -17.25
C PRO A 21 -25.52 -8.60 -17.96
N GLY A 22 -25.76 -9.92 -17.97
CA GLY A 22 -24.87 -10.91 -18.61
C GLY A 22 -23.74 -11.45 -17.73
N ASN A 23 -23.55 -10.94 -16.50
CA ASN A 23 -22.58 -11.46 -15.55
C ASN A 23 -23.27 -12.24 -14.42
N GLU A 24 -22.53 -13.14 -13.77
CA GLU A 24 -22.98 -13.91 -12.60
C GLU A 24 -22.50 -13.28 -11.27
N TYR A 25 -21.36 -12.59 -11.31
CA TYR A 25 -20.71 -11.98 -10.16
C TYR A 25 -20.67 -10.46 -10.24
N CYS A 26 -20.73 -9.79 -9.08
CA CYS A 26 -20.51 -8.35 -9.01
C CYS A 26 -19.03 -8.04 -9.29
N PRO A 27 -18.67 -6.78 -9.62
CA PRO A 27 -17.27 -6.42 -9.89
C PRO A 27 -16.28 -6.79 -8.78
N ALA A 28 -16.74 -6.88 -7.53
CA ALA A 28 -15.92 -7.28 -6.39
C ALA A 28 -15.64 -8.79 -6.30
N HIS A 29 -16.51 -9.63 -6.88
CA HIS A 29 -16.38 -11.10 -6.86
C HIS A 29 -16.12 -11.72 -8.23
N ASP A 30 -16.15 -10.94 -9.30
CA ASP A 30 -15.82 -11.37 -10.66
C ASP A 30 -14.40 -11.99 -10.71
N PRO A 31 -14.25 -13.29 -11.04
CA PRO A 31 -12.94 -13.94 -11.12
C PRO A 31 -12.01 -13.28 -12.14
N ALA A 32 -12.53 -12.80 -13.27
CA ALA A 32 -11.74 -12.13 -14.30
C ALA A 32 -11.12 -10.81 -13.82
N ARG A 33 -11.63 -10.24 -12.73
CA ARG A 33 -11.12 -9.01 -12.11
C ARG A 33 -10.22 -9.25 -10.89
N GLN A 34 -9.90 -10.50 -10.55
CA GLN A 34 -9.10 -10.80 -9.36
C GLN A 34 -7.73 -10.10 -9.41
N GLU A 35 -7.03 -10.18 -10.54
CA GLU A 35 -5.72 -9.54 -10.72
C GLU A 35 -5.82 -8.01 -10.68
N ALA A 36 -6.84 -7.43 -11.32
CA ALA A 36 -7.08 -5.99 -11.26
C ALA A 36 -7.38 -5.52 -9.83
N ARG A 37 -8.15 -6.29 -9.04
CA ARG A 37 -8.39 -6.02 -7.62
C ARG A 37 -7.11 -6.12 -6.80
N ARG A 38 -6.29 -7.15 -7.03
CA ARG A 38 -4.99 -7.33 -6.36
C ARG A 38 -4.10 -6.12 -6.59
N ARG A 39 -3.93 -5.68 -7.85
CA ARG A 39 -3.15 -4.49 -8.20
C ARG A 39 -3.70 -3.21 -7.56
N ALA A 40 -5.02 -3.02 -7.59
CA ALA A 40 -5.66 -1.86 -6.95
C ALA A 40 -5.46 -1.86 -5.43
N ALA A 41 -5.57 -3.01 -4.76
CA ALA A 41 -5.33 -3.16 -3.33
C ALA A 41 -3.85 -2.89 -2.99
N SER A 42 -2.90 -3.40 -3.77
CA SER A 42 -1.48 -3.11 -3.60
C SER A 42 -1.19 -1.61 -3.77
N LYS A 43 -1.78 -0.95 -4.78
CA LYS A 43 -1.62 0.49 -5.00
C LYS A 43 -2.24 1.32 -3.88
N ALA A 44 -3.41 0.92 -3.38
CA ALA A 44 -4.07 1.57 -2.26
C ALA A 44 -3.28 1.41 -0.95
N GLY A 45 -2.70 0.24 -0.71
CA GLY A 45 -1.82 -0.03 0.42
C GLY A 45 -0.57 0.87 0.44
N LYS A 46 0.02 1.13 -0.73
CA LYS A 46 1.15 2.06 -0.89
C LYS A 46 0.79 3.53 -0.66
N SER A 47 -0.47 3.92 -0.88
CA SER A 47 -0.91 5.32 -0.76
C SER A 47 -1.33 5.74 0.66
N LYS A 48 -1.55 4.80 1.58
CA LYS A 48 -1.94 5.17 2.95
C LYS A 48 -0.69 5.48 3.78
N PRO A 49 -0.66 6.61 4.51
CA PRO A 49 0.40 6.84 5.49
C PRO A 49 0.42 5.68 6.48
N GLY A 50 1.61 5.18 6.80
CA GLY A 50 1.80 4.11 7.77
C GLY A 50 1.18 4.46 9.12
N ARG A 51 0.78 3.43 9.87
CA ARG A 51 0.20 3.60 11.21
C ARG A 51 1.11 4.42 12.13
N GLU A 52 2.41 4.17 12.08
CA GLU A 52 3.43 4.87 12.85
C GLU A 52 3.48 6.38 12.54
N LEU A 53 3.40 6.76 11.25
CA LEU A 53 3.36 8.18 10.87
C LEU A 53 2.09 8.86 11.38
N THR A 54 0.97 8.13 11.40
CA THR A 54 -0.30 8.63 11.91
C THR A 54 -0.24 8.82 13.43
N GLU A 55 0.35 7.87 14.16
CA GLU A 55 0.56 7.93 15.60
C GLU A 55 1.53 9.06 15.97
N ALA A 56 2.69 9.16 15.29
CA ALA A 56 3.65 10.25 15.49
C ALA A 56 3.01 11.63 15.27
N LYS A 57 2.17 11.77 14.23
CA LYS A 57 1.44 13.01 13.97
C LYS A 57 0.48 13.36 15.11
N ARG A 58 -0.26 12.37 15.64
CA ARG A 58 -1.16 12.59 16.77
C ARG A 58 -0.37 13.08 17.98
N ASP A 59 0.70 12.39 18.34
CA ASP A 59 1.44 12.71 19.55
C ASP A 59 2.15 14.08 19.45
N ILE A 60 2.67 14.45 18.27
CA ILE A 60 3.20 15.80 18.02
C ILE A 60 2.11 16.86 18.25
N LEU A 61 0.88 16.63 17.77
CA LEU A 61 -0.24 17.56 17.96
C LEU A 61 -0.63 17.67 19.44
N GLU A 62 -0.56 16.58 20.21
CA GLU A 62 -0.78 16.60 21.65
C GLU A 62 0.27 17.44 22.38
N VAL A 63 1.55 17.32 22.01
CA VAL A 63 2.63 18.16 22.57
C VAL A 63 2.43 19.63 22.21
N ILE A 64 2.07 19.95 20.96
CA ILE A 64 1.75 21.32 20.54
C ILE A 64 0.62 21.88 21.40
N LYS A 65 -0.45 21.12 21.58
CA LYS A 65 -1.58 21.51 22.39
C LYS A 65 -1.16 21.75 23.83
N GLY A 66 -0.39 20.83 24.42
CA GLY A 66 0.06 20.95 25.80
C GLY A 66 0.95 22.16 26.04
N VAL A 67 1.84 22.50 25.11
CA VAL A 67 2.66 23.73 25.19
C VAL A 67 1.79 24.99 25.06
N ARG A 68 0.77 24.97 24.18
CA ARG A 68 -0.15 26.11 23.98
C ARG A 68 -1.08 26.34 25.17
N GLU A 69 -1.48 25.26 25.83
CA GLU A 69 -2.36 25.28 27.02
C GLU A 69 -1.56 25.42 28.32
N GLU A 70 -0.24 25.58 28.23
CA GLU A 70 0.68 25.72 29.38
C GLU A 70 0.64 24.52 30.34
N THR A 71 0.21 23.34 29.84
CA THR A 71 0.25 22.07 30.57
C THR A 71 1.57 21.32 30.37
N ILE A 72 2.39 21.76 29.40
CA ILE A 72 3.76 21.29 29.16
C ILE A 72 4.69 22.50 29.12
N ASP A 73 5.75 22.45 29.93
CA ASP A 73 6.79 23.47 29.93
C ASP A 73 7.49 23.57 28.57
N ARG A 74 7.77 24.80 28.12
CA ARG A 74 8.41 25.05 26.80
C ARG A 74 9.75 24.31 26.63
N PRO A 75 10.67 24.26 27.63
CA PRO A 75 11.91 23.49 27.51
C PRO A 75 11.65 21.99 27.31
N VAL A 76 10.66 21.42 28.01
CA VAL A 76 10.26 20.01 27.87
C VAL A 76 9.68 19.76 26.49
N GLY A 77 8.76 20.62 26.04
CA GLY A 77 8.17 20.56 24.71
C GLY A 77 9.24 20.58 23.61
N ALA A 78 10.26 21.43 23.74
CA ALA A 78 11.36 21.52 22.78
C ALA A 78 12.16 20.20 22.67
N VAL A 79 12.50 19.57 23.80
CA VAL A 79 13.23 18.28 23.81
C VAL A 79 12.38 17.16 23.21
N VAL A 80 11.10 17.10 23.57
CA VAL A 80 10.17 16.11 23.01
C VAL A 80 10.02 16.27 21.49
N PHE A 81 9.94 17.51 21.00
CA PHE A 81 9.93 17.80 19.57
C PHE A 81 11.20 17.35 18.84
N GLN A 82 12.38 17.50 19.46
CA GLN A 82 13.63 17.00 18.90
C GLN A 82 13.62 15.47 18.79
N GLY A 83 13.07 14.77 19.80
CA GLY A 83 12.83 13.33 19.76
C GLY A 83 11.94 12.92 18.59
N TYR A 84 10.78 13.57 18.44
CA TYR A 84 9.88 13.30 17.30
C TYR A 84 10.51 13.59 15.94
N ASN A 85 11.29 14.66 15.81
CA ASN A 85 12.02 14.94 14.56
C ASN A 85 13.04 13.84 14.24
N THR A 86 13.67 13.25 15.25
CA THR A 86 14.60 12.13 15.09
C THR A 86 13.86 10.86 14.66
N LEU A 87 12.73 10.57 15.29
CA LEU A 87 11.87 9.44 14.93
C LEU A 87 11.34 9.56 13.49
N LEU A 88 10.85 10.73 13.09
CA LEU A 88 10.36 10.97 11.74
C LEU A 88 11.46 10.76 10.68
N LYS A 89 12.71 11.16 10.98
CA LYS A 89 13.86 10.89 10.11
C LYS A 89 14.14 9.40 10.00
N ALA A 90 14.07 8.66 11.10
CA ALA A 90 14.27 7.20 11.09
C ALA A 90 13.20 6.49 10.24
N LEU A 91 11.93 6.86 10.41
CA LEU A 91 10.82 6.33 9.61
C LEU A 91 10.98 6.64 8.11
N ASP A 92 11.45 7.85 7.77
CA ASP A 92 11.73 8.22 6.37
C ASP A 92 12.87 7.38 5.78
N VAL A 93 13.95 7.14 6.53
CA VAL A 93 15.06 6.28 6.10
C VAL A 93 14.57 4.84 5.87
N GLU A 94 13.81 4.27 6.80
CA GLU A 94 13.26 2.93 6.65
C GLU A 94 12.35 2.82 5.41
N ARG A 95 11.50 3.82 5.20
CA ARG A 95 10.63 3.88 4.03
C ARG A 95 11.43 3.93 2.73
N ARG A 96 12.46 4.78 2.65
CA ARG A 96 13.34 4.87 1.48
C ARG A 96 14.02 3.54 1.20
N TRP A 97 14.55 2.86 2.22
CA TRP A 97 15.14 1.54 2.05
C TRP A 97 14.13 0.53 1.48
N ARG A 98 12.92 0.49 2.02
CA ARG A 98 11.86 -0.39 1.51
C ARG A 98 11.51 -0.09 0.05
N GLU A 99 11.40 1.18 -0.31
CA GLU A 99 11.15 1.61 -1.69
C GLU A 99 12.33 1.24 -2.60
N THR A 100 13.58 1.41 -2.15
CA THR A 100 14.78 0.99 -2.89
C THR A 100 14.80 -0.52 -3.13
N TYR A 101 14.62 -1.34 -2.10
CA TYR A 101 14.59 -2.80 -2.25
C TYR A 101 13.46 -3.28 -3.17
N GLU A 102 12.29 -2.62 -3.13
CA GLU A 102 11.20 -2.95 -4.06
C GLU A 102 11.58 -2.63 -5.52
N LEU A 103 12.29 -1.51 -5.73
CA LEU A 103 12.77 -1.13 -7.06
C LEU A 103 13.88 -2.06 -7.55
N GLU A 104 14.82 -2.46 -6.68
CA GLU A 104 15.87 -3.44 -6.97
C GLU A 104 15.26 -4.78 -7.40
N ALA A 105 14.31 -5.33 -6.63
CA ALA A 105 13.64 -6.58 -6.99
C ALA A 105 12.91 -6.48 -8.35
N ARG A 106 12.25 -5.34 -8.63
CA ARG A 106 11.60 -5.11 -9.93
C ARG A 106 12.59 -4.93 -11.08
N LEU A 107 13.77 -4.40 -10.81
CA LEU A 107 14.84 -4.30 -11.79
C LEU A 107 15.38 -5.69 -12.11
N GLU A 108 15.66 -6.52 -11.10
CA GLU A 108 16.09 -7.91 -11.27
C GLU A 108 15.08 -8.71 -12.12
N GLU A 109 13.78 -8.64 -11.80
CA GLU A 109 12.73 -9.30 -12.60
C GLU A 109 12.73 -8.84 -14.07
N LEU A 110 12.96 -7.55 -14.32
CA LEU A 110 13.00 -7.00 -15.67
C LEU A 110 14.27 -7.42 -16.42
N GLU A 111 15.42 -7.41 -15.76
CA GLU A 111 16.69 -7.83 -16.31
C GLU A 111 16.67 -9.32 -16.68
N GLU A 112 16.11 -10.18 -15.81
CA GLU A 112 15.88 -11.59 -16.11
C GLU A 112 14.95 -11.76 -17.32
N ALA A 113 13.80 -11.08 -17.34
CA ALA A 113 12.85 -11.18 -18.43
C ALA A 113 13.42 -10.71 -19.78
N LEU A 114 14.32 -9.71 -19.78
CA LEU A 114 15.03 -9.25 -20.97
C LEU A 114 16.13 -10.23 -21.39
N GLY A 115 16.93 -10.72 -20.44
CA GLY A 115 17.98 -11.71 -20.70
C GLY A 115 17.43 -13.05 -21.23
N HIS A 116 16.25 -13.47 -20.78
CA HIS A 116 15.53 -14.61 -21.34
C HIS A 116 15.11 -14.35 -22.80
N LYS A 117 14.59 -13.17 -23.12
CA LYS A 117 14.18 -12.80 -24.49
C LYS A 117 15.36 -12.76 -25.45
N ASP A 118 16.53 -12.31 -25.02
CA ASP A 118 17.73 -12.25 -25.87
C ASP A 118 18.30 -13.64 -26.15
N ARG A 119 18.24 -14.57 -25.17
CA ARG A 119 18.59 -15.99 -25.37
C ARG A 119 17.63 -16.70 -26.32
N GLU A 120 16.32 -16.46 -26.20
CA GLU A 120 15.31 -17.02 -27.11
C GLU A 120 15.47 -16.52 -28.55
N ARG A 121 15.81 -15.23 -28.73
CA ARG A 121 16.07 -14.64 -30.06
C ARG A 121 17.37 -15.17 -30.69
N GLY A 122 18.42 -15.40 -29.89
CA GLY A 122 19.68 -15.97 -30.36
C GLY A 122 19.60 -17.44 -30.78
N ASN A 123 18.74 -18.24 -30.14
CA ASN A 123 18.52 -19.65 -30.50
C ASN A 123 17.56 -19.84 -31.69
N GLY A 124 16.85 -18.79 -32.13
CA GLY A 124 15.91 -18.82 -33.25
C GLY A 124 16.51 -18.51 -34.63
N SER A 125 17.80 -18.16 -34.71
CA SER A 125 18.46 -17.74 -35.98
C SER A 125 19.32 -18.83 -36.64
N THR A 126 19.17 -20.10 -36.24
CA THR A 126 19.90 -21.26 -36.81
C THR A 126 19.02 -22.19 -37.65
N GLY A 127 17.87 -21.72 -38.12
CA GLY A 127 16.98 -22.43 -39.06
C GLY A 127 17.09 -21.90 -40.48
#